data_AF-A0A9Q1M3K7-F1
#
_entry.id   AF-A0A9Q1M3K7-F1
#
_cell.length_a   1.000
_cell.length_b   1.000
_cell.length_c   1.000
_cell.angle_alpha   90.00
_cell.angle_beta   90.00
_cell.angle_gamma   90.00
#
_symmetry.space_group_name_H-M   'P 1'
#
loop_
_entity.id
_entity.type
_entity.pdbx_description
1 polymer ?
#
loop_
_entity_poly.entity_id
_entity_poly.type
_entity_poly.pdbx_seq_one_letter_code
_entity_poly.pdbx_strand_id
1 'polypeptide(L)'
;MAATNGVALSWQLNLSQCQIPRLIFSIVSRPEKRKAVKVINAFLYCFKAVILELRLLAEMVISAVPSIEMVRFVNSGTEACMGVLRLARAFTGRSKIVKFEGCYHGHADPFLVKAGSGVATLGLPDSPGVPKAATHDTLTAPYNDISAVKSLFDDNKGEIAAIILEPVVGNSGFFPPKPEFLDATRNITKETGALLIFDEVMTGFRLAYGGAQEYLGITPDLTIRGGLPVGAYGGRRDIMEMVAPAGPMHQAGTLSGNPLAMTAGIHTLKRLNQPGAYEHLDKITSELTQGILDAGKKTGHAMCGGYISGMFVFFFTDGPVHNFSDAKKSDTAKFAKFYRGMLEEGVYFAPSQFEAGFTSLAHTAEHIQRTVAAADKV
;
A
#
# COMPACT_ATOMS: atom_id res chain seq x y z
N MET A 1 -52.91 11.96 -10.94
CA MET A 1 -52.86 12.11 -9.47
C MET A 1 -52.19 10.85 -8.95
N ALA A 2 -50.87 10.88 -8.73
CA ALA A 2 -50.24 11.07 -7.41
C ALA A 2 -50.59 9.91 -6.44
N ALA A 3 -49.69 9.21 -5.77
CA ALA A 3 -48.25 9.30 -5.61
C ALA A 3 -47.76 8.02 -4.89
N THR A 4 -46.50 7.64 -5.17
CA THR A 4 -45.46 7.11 -4.25
C THR A 4 -45.65 5.81 -3.46
N ASN A 5 -44.65 4.91 -3.61
CA ASN A 5 -43.91 4.11 -2.60
C ASN A 5 -43.59 2.71 -3.16
N GLY A 6 -42.36 2.19 -3.20
CA GLY A 6 -41.07 2.73 -2.81
C GLY A 6 -40.00 1.86 -3.48
N VAL A 7 -39.05 2.50 -4.16
CA VAL A 7 -37.87 1.85 -4.71
C VAL A 7 -36.88 1.70 -3.56
N ALA A 8 -36.76 0.49 -3.01
CA ALA A 8 -35.71 0.15 -2.08
C ALA A 8 -34.37 0.20 -2.82
N LEU A 9 -33.69 1.35 -2.77
CA LEU A 9 -32.27 1.46 -3.13
C LEU A 9 -31.45 0.66 -2.12
N SER A 10 -31.07 -0.55 -2.49
CA SER A 10 -30.05 -1.34 -1.81
C SER A 10 -28.68 -0.68 -2.03
N TRP A 11 -28.31 0.26 -1.18
CA TRP A 11 -26.93 0.69 -1.03
C TRP A 11 -26.14 -0.43 -0.35
N GLN A 12 -25.68 -1.42 -1.13
CA GLN A 12 -24.56 -2.26 -0.71
C GLN A 12 -23.31 -1.36 -0.70
N LEU A 13 -23.02 -0.80 0.48
CA LEU A 13 -21.72 -0.24 0.80
C LEU A 13 -20.68 -1.35 0.59
N ASN A 14 -19.98 -1.29 -0.55
CA ASN A 14 -18.86 -2.16 -0.88
C ASN A 14 -17.68 -1.76 0.02
N LEU A 15 -17.72 -2.22 1.28
CA LEU A 15 -16.71 -1.96 2.33
C LEU A 15 -15.35 -2.60 2.03
N SER A 16 -15.24 -3.36 0.94
CA SER A 16 -14.06 -4.13 0.53
C SER A 16 -12.84 -3.28 0.15
N GLN A 17 -13.02 -2.06 -0.36
CA GLN A 17 -11.88 -1.24 -0.84
C GLN A 17 -11.37 -0.18 0.16
N CYS A 18 -12.10 0.09 1.26
CA CYS A 18 -11.87 1.31 2.05
C CYS A 18 -11.13 1.11 3.39
N GLN A 19 -10.87 -0.13 3.83
CA GLN A 19 -10.34 -0.40 5.18
C GLN A 19 -8.99 -1.13 5.31
N ILE A 20 -8.34 -1.54 4.21
CA ILE A 20 -7.44 -2.71 4.26
C ILE A 20 -5.93 -2.37 4.21
N PRO A 21 -5.43 -1.29 4.85
CA PRO A 21 -4.23 -1.54 5.67
C PRO A 21 -4.16 -0.74 6.98
N ARG A 22 -5.24 -0.05 7.37
CA ARG A 22 -5.15 1.08 8.33
C ARG A 22 -4.81 0.68 9.77
N LEU A 23 -4.81 -0.60 10.11
CA LEU A 23 -4.74 -1.12 11.47
C LEU A 23 -3.55 -2.08 11.64
N ILE A 24 -2.36 -1.55 11.91
CA ILE A 24 -1.30 -2.31 12.61
C ILE A 24 -1.69 -2.53 14.10
N PHE A 25 -2.81 -1.96 14.56
CA PHE A 25 -3.41 -2.19 15.87
C PHE A 25 -4.92 -2.40 15.69
N SER A 26 -5.52 -3.43 16.29
CA SER A 26 -6.97 -3.64 16.18
C SER A 26 -7.80 -2.60 16.97
N ILE A 27 -9.10 -2.53 16.63
CA ILE A 27 -10.14 -1.81 17.38
C ILE A 27 -10.39 -2.58 18.68
N VAL A 28 -9.53 -2.41 19.69
CA VAL A 28 -9.87 -2.82 21.06
C VAL A 28 -9.68 -1.64 22.01
N SER A 29 -10.79 -1.35 22.66
CA SER A 29 -10.97 -0.46 23.80
C SER A 29 -9.92 -0.71 24.88
N ARG A 30 -8.93 0.17 24.98
CA ARG A 30 -8.10 0.32 26.20
C ARG A 30 -8.16 1.78 26.69
N PRO A 31 -8.11 2.03 28.00
CA PRO A 31 -8.42 3.33 28.62
C PRO A 31 -7.56 4.49 28.11
N GLU A 32 -6.37 4.21 27.59
CA GLU A 32 -5.46 5.24 27.08
C GLU A 32 -5.98 5.97 25.83
N LYS A 33 -6.82 5.31 25.01
CA LYS A 33 -7.50 5.98 23.89
C LYS A 33 -8.54 7.02 24.36
N ARG A 34 -9.08 6.89 25.58
CA ARG A 34 -9.98 7.93 26.15
C ARG A 34 -9.24 9.22 26.51
N LYS A 35 -7.92 9.19 26.69
CA LYS A 35 -7.12 10.42 26.86
C LYS A 35 -6.90 11.14 25.53
N ALA A 36 -6.70 10.42 24.42
CA ALA A 36 -6.57 11.01 23.09
C ALA A 36 -7.90 11.59 22.57
N VAL A 37 -9.03 10.94 22.85
CA VAL A 37 -10.36 11.41 22.41
C VAL A 37 -10.89 12.60 23.24
N LYS A 38 -10.38 12.82 24.45
CA LYS A 38 -10.71 14.02 25.27
C LYS A 38 -10.08 15.33 24.73
N VAL A 39 -9.26 15.27 23.68
CA VAL A 39 -8.68 16.45 23.03
C VAL A 39 -9.65 17.08 22.00
N ILE A 40 -10.78 16.43 21.69
CA ILE A 40 -11.72 16.88 20.65
C ILE A 40 -12.49 18.17 21.02
N ASN A 41 -12.50 18.60 22.29
CA ASN A 41 -13.07 19.91 22.67
C ASN A 41 -12.12 21.11 22.43
N ALA A 42 -10.94 20.90 21.83
CA ALA A 42 -9.99 21.97 21.52
C ALA A 42 -9.98 22.37 20.03
N PHE A 43 -11.05 22.12 19.27
CA PHE A 43 -11.10 22.41 17.83
C PHE A 43 -10.95 23.91 17.47
N LEU A 44 -11.02 24.81 18.46
CA LEU A 44 -10.80 26.26 18.31
C LEU A 44 -9.49 26.79 18.92
N TYR A 45 -8.73 25.95 19.63
CA TYR A 45 -7.44 26.35 20.18
C TYR A 45 -6.32 25.55 19.54
N CYS A 46 -5.36 26.29 18.99
CA CYS A 46 -3.95 25.89 18.82
C CYS A 46 -3.48 25.52 17.41
N PHE A 47 -3.41 26.50 16.50
CA PHE A 47 -2.46 26.46 15.37
C PHE A 47 -1.00 26.20 15.83
N LYS A 48 -0.64 26.54 17.08
CA LYS A 48 0.69 26.25 17.65
C LYS A 48 0.92 24.76 17.97
N ALA A 49 -0.11 24.02 18.43
CA ALA A 49 -0.01 22.57 18.64
C ALA A 49 0.06 21.83 17.30
N VAL A 50 -0.58 22.34 16.25
CA VAL A 50 -0.47 21.73 14.90
C VAL A 50 1.00 21.63 14.44
N ILE A 51 1.85 22.60 14.77
CA ILE A 51 3.24 22.64 14.30
C ILE A 51 4.17 21.66 15.03
N LEU A 52 4.01 21.49 16.35
CA LEU A 52 4.93 20.66 17.14
C LEU A 52 4.77 19.18 16.82
N GLU A 53 3.54 18.66 16.85
CA GLU A 53 3.26 17.26 16.54
C GLU A 53 3.60 16.93 15.08
N LEU A 54 3.35 17.87 14.15
CA LEU A 54 3.74 17.71 12.75
C LEU A 54 5.26 17.63 12.58
N ARG A 55 5.99 18.56 13.21
CA ARG A 55 7.46 18.57 13.16
C ARG A 55 8.05 17.30 13.77
N LEU A 56 7.55 16.89 14.94
CA LEU A 56 8.03 15.69 15.62
C LEU A 56 7.77 14.44 14.77
N LEU A 57 6.57 14.30 14.19
CA LEU A 57 6.31 13.16 13.30
C LEU A 57 7.19 13.20 12.06
N ALA A 58 7.42 14.38 11.47
CA ALA A 58 8.32 14.53 10.33
C ALA A 58 9.75 14.07 10.67
N GLU A 59 10.31 14.54 11.80
CA GLU A 59 11.64 14.15 12.29
C GLU A 59 11.72 12.63 12.52
N MET A 60 10.68 12.03 13.11
CA MET A 60 10.62 10.58 13.32
C MET A 60 10.58 9.79 12.01
N VAL A 61 9.83 10.26 11.01
CA VAL A 61 9.76 9.62 9.68
C VAL A 61 11.10 9.72 8.96
N ILE A 62 11.71 10.91 8.93
CA ILE A 62 13.04 11.14 8.32
C ILE A 62 14.10 10.26 8.99
N SER A 63 14.09 10.19 10.33
CA SER A 63 15.04 9.35 11.07
C SER A 63 14.85 7.86 10.82
N ALA A 64 13.61 7.40 10.62
CA ALA A 64 13.33 5.99 10.35
C ALA A 64 13.65 5.59 8.91
N VAL A 65 13.65 6.55 7.98
CA VAL A 65 13.63 6.28 6.53
C VAL A 65 14.61 7.22 5.84
N PRO A 66 15.91 6.87 5.77
CA PRO A 66 16.95 7.80 5.33
C PRO A 66 16.81 8.34 3.91
N SER A 67 16.04 7.68 3.03
CA SER A 67 15.76 8.23 1.68
C SER A 67 14.88 9.49 1.73
N ILE A 68 14.19 9.73 2.84
CA ILE A 68 13.29 10.87 3.06
C ILE A 68 14.08 11.96 3.78
N GLU A 69 14.56 12.94 3.03
CA GLU A 69 15.24 14.13 3.58
C GLU A 69 14.24 15.27 3.86
N MET A 70 13.11 15.26 3.15
CA MET A 70 11.96 16.14 3.36
C MET A 70 10.67 15.36 3.17
N VAL A 71 9.64 15.67 3.97
CA VAL A 71 8.34 15.00 3.94
C VAL A 71 7.19 16.01 3.89
N ARG A 72 6.14 15.66 3.14
CA ARG A 72 4.86 16.36 3.08
C ARG A 72 3.75 15.43 3.54
N PHE A 73 2.99 15.85 4.55
CA PHE A 73 1.77 15.15 4.97
C PHE A 73 0.57 15.56 4.11
N VAL A 74 -0.29 14.59 3.83
CA VAL A 74 -1.57 14.70 3.11
C VAL A 74 -2.59 13.81 3.81
N ASN A 75 -3.80 13.65 3.28
CA ASN A 75 -4.91 12.99 3.98
C ASN A 75 -5.08 11.51 3.57
N SER A 76 -4.46 11.08 2.48
CA SER A 76 -4.58 9.70 1.99
C SER A 76 -3.38 9.24 1.15
N GLY A 77 -3.24 7.93 0.96
CA GLY A 77 -2.30 7.36 0.00
C GLY A 77 -2.56 7.85 -1.43
N THR A 78 -3.84 7.98 -1.85
CA THR A 78 -4.20 8.54 -3.16
C THR A 78 -3.66 9.96 -3.32
N GLU A 79 -3.88 10.85 -2.34
CA GLU A 79 -3.36 12.23 -2.40
C GLU A 79 -1.82 12.25 -2.48
N ALA A 80 -1.16 11.33 -1.78
CA ALA A 80 0.30 11.22 -1.82
C ALA A 80 0.79 10.75 -3.19
N CYS A 81 0.15 9.75 -3.78
CA CYS A 81 0.46 9.26 -5.13
C CYS A 81 0.22 10.36 -6.18
N MET A 82 -0.88 11.12 -6.07
CA MET A 82 -1.17 12.27 -6.93
C MET A 82 -0.09 13.36 -6.82
N GLY A 83 0.31 13.69 -5.59
CA GLY A 83 1.37 14.66 -5.32
C GLY A 83 2.70 14.23 -5.93
N VAL A 84 3.10 12.98 -5.70
CA VAL A 84 4.36 12.44 -6.22
C VAL A 84 4.38 12.37 -7.75
N LEU A 85 3.28 11.97 -8.39
CA LEU A 85 3.18 11.95 -9.84
C LEU A 85 3.43 13.36 -10.42
N ARG A 86 2.76 14.38 -9.86
CA ARG A 86 2.96 15.76 -10.27
C ARG A 86 4.38 16.25 -9.98
N LEU A 87 4.97 15.83 -8.85
CA LEU A 87 6.32 16.20 -8.44
C LEU A 87 7.37 15.65 -9.39
N ALA A 88 7.27 14.37 -9.73
CA ALA A 88 8.18 13.71 -10.65
C ALA A 88 8.19 14.38 -12.03
N ARG A 89 6.99 14.71 -12.55
CA ARG A 89 6.84 15.44 -13.81
C ARG A 89 7.44 16.84 -13.73
N ALA A 90 7.16 17.57 -12.65
CA ALA A 90 7.68 18.92 -12.45
C ALA A 90 9.22 18.95 -12.32
N PHE A 91 9.81 17.97 -11.64
CA PHE A 91 11.25 17.88 -11.43
C PHE A 91 12.00 17.47 -12.71
N THR A 92 11.47 16.50 -13.45
CA THR A 92 12.16 15.95 -14.64
C THR A 92 11.83 16.70 -15.94
N GLY A 93 10.73 17.45 -15.99
CA GLY A 93 10.21 18.05 -17.21
C GLY A 93 9.59 17.04 -18.19
N ARG A 94 9.35 15.80 -17.74
CA ARG A 94 8.87 14.67 -18.55
C ARG A 94 7.43 14.32 -18.18
N SER A 95 6.68 13.71 -19.11
CA SER A 95 5.25 13.42 -18.89
C SER A 95 4.94 11.97 -18.52
N LYS A 96 5.66 11.00 -19.10
CA LYS A 96 5.30 9.58 -18.99
C LYS A 96 5.68 8.99 -17.64
N ILE A 97 4.86 8.07 -17.15
CA ILE A 97 5.16 7.25 -15.97
C ILE A 97 4.99 5.78 -16.28
N VAL A 98 5.79 4.94 -15.62
CA VAL A 98 5.64 3.48 -15.66
C VAL A 98 5.05 3.01 -14.33
N LYS A 99 3.95 2.25 -14.39
CA LYS A 99 3.42 1.45 -13.28
C LYS A 99 3.40 -0.03 -13.64
N PHE A 100 3.07 -0.87 -12.67
CA PHE A 100 3.01 -2.32 -12.87
C PHE A 100 1.58 -2.86 -12.80
N GLU A 101 1.26 -3.88 -13.60
CA GLU A 101 0.01 -4.65 -13.48
C GLU A 101 -0.08 -5.25 -12.07
N GLY A 102 -1.26 -5.16 -11.47
CA GLY A 102 -1.50 -5.62 -10.10
C GLY A 102 -1.12 -4.63 -8.99
N CYS A 103 -0.32 -3.60 -9.28
CA CYS A 103 -0.08 -2.52 -8.31
C CYS A 103 -1.23 -1.50 -8.32
N TYR A 104 -1.63 -1.05 -7.12
CA TYR A 104 -2.65 -0.03 -6.90
C TYR A 104 -2.07 1.18 -6.15
N HIS A 105 -2.21 2.36 -6.77
CA HIS A 105 -1.65 3.63 -6.28
C HIS A 105 -2.74 4.68 -6.01
N GLY A 106 -3.91 4.20 -5.54
CA GLY A 106 -5.09 5.02 -5.41
C GLY A 106 -5.88 5.19 -6.71
N HIS A 107 -6.93 6.00 -6.64
CA HIS A 107 -7.94 6.13 -7.71
C HIS A 107 -7.82 7.44 -8.51
N ALA A 108 -6.63 8.04 -8.55
CA ALA A 108 -6.42 9.20 -9.41
C ALA A 108 -6.42 8.76 -10.87
N ASP A 109 -7.05 9.53 -11.75
CA ASP A 109 -7.25 9.20 -13.16
C ASP A 109 -6.01 8.60 -13.87
N PRO A 110 -4.77 9.12 -13.70
CA PRO A 110 -3.61 8.56 -14.39
C PRO A 110 -3.23 7.14 -13.95
N PHE A 111 -3.71 6.66 -12.80
CA PHE A 111 -3.44 5.29 -12.35
C PHE A 111 -4.51 4.29 -12.79
N LEU A 112 -5.67 4.77 -13.24
CA LEU A 112 -6.81 3.94 -13.67
C LEU A 112 -6.65 3.51 -15.13
N VAL A 113 -5.53 2.83 -15.42
CA VAL A 113 -5.15 2.33 -16.75
C VAL A 113 -5.19 0.82 -16.78
N LYS A 114 -5.81 0.28 -17.83
CA LYS A 114 -5.85 -1.17 -18.07
C LYS A 114 -4.45 -1.70 -18.34
N ALA A 115 -4.13 -2.85 -17.75
CA ALA A 115 -3.03 -3.66 -18.24
C ALA A 115 -3.34 -4.12 -19.67
N GLY A 116 -2.52 -3.68 -20.63
CA GLY A 116 -2.59 -4.17 -22.01
C GLY A 116 -1.97 -5.56 -22.13
N SER A 117 -2.49 -6.40 -23.03
CA SER A 117 -1.80 -7.63 -23.42
C SER A 117 -0.60 -7.28 -24.31
N GLY A 118 0.62 -7.41 -23.80
CA GLY A 118 1.85 -7.12 -24.55
C GLY A 118 2.08 -5.64 -24.84
N VAL A 119 2.83 -5.34 -25.91
CA VAL A 119 3.25 -4.00 -26.40
C VAL A 119 2.07 -3.06 -26.76
N ALA A 120 0.83 -3.44 -26.44
CA ALA A 120 -0.36 -2.60 -26.57
C ALA A 120 -0.44 -1.57 -25.42
N THR A 121 0.47 -0.59 -25.48
CA THR A 121 0.70 0.56 -24.61
C THR A 121 -0.31 1.71 -24.83
N LEU A 122 -1.59 1.40 -25.10
CA LEU A 122 -2.56 2.44 -25.51
C LEU A 122 -3.18 3.24 -24.34
N GLY A 123 -2.64 3.13 -23.12
CA GLY A 123 -3.09 3.93 -21.97
C GLY A 123 -4.61 3.92 -21.78
N LEU A 124 -5.27 2.80 -22.08
CA LEU A 124 -6.74 2.78 -22.12
C LEU A 124 -7.30 2.85 -20.70
N PRO A 125 -8.32 3.70 -20.45
CA PRO A 125 -8.90 3.84 -19.12
C PRO A 125 -9.56 2.53 -18.66
N ASP A 126 -9.39 2.21 -17.38
CA ASP A 126 -9.97 1.02 -16.72
C ASP A 126 -11.31 1.31 -16.04
N SER A 127 -11.66 2.59 -15.85
CA SER A 127 -12.88 3.01 -15.18
C SER A 127 -13.69 3.99 -16.03
N PRO A 128 -15.03 3.81 -16.13
CA PRO A 128 -15.91 4.82 -16.71
C PRO A 128 -15.73 6.19 -16.02
N GLY A 129 -15.75 7.26 -16.82
CA GLY A 129 -15.56 8.64 -16.33
C GLY A 129 -14.10 9.13 -16.41
N VAL A 130 -13.12 8.24 -16.62
CA VAL A 130 -11.72 8.63 -16.83
C VAL A 130 -11.48 8.99 -18.31
N PRO A 131 -11.08 10.22 -18.64
CA PRO A 131 -10.75 10.58 -20.02
C PRO A 131 -9.51 9.84 -20.52
N LYS A 132 -9.49 9.45 -21.80
CA LYS A 132 -8.29 8.85 -22.43
C LYS A 132 -7.05 9.73 -22.28
N ALA A 133 -7.22 11.06 -22.34
CA ALA A 133 -6.13 12.01 -22.17
C ALA A 133 -5.49 11.95 -20.77
N ALA A 134 -6.25 11.57 -19.74
CA ALA A 134 -5.73 11.47 -18.37
C ALA A 134 -4.82 10.25 -18.16
N THR A 135 -4.94 9.25 -19.04
CA THR A 135 -4.30 7.94 -18.94
C THR A 135 -3.25 7.68 -20.04
N HIS A 136 -3.22 8.53 -21.07
CA HIS A 136 -2.28 8.46 -22.21
C HIS A 136 -0.81 8.36 -21.78
N ASP A 137 -0.39 9.13 -20.80
CA ASP A 137 1.01 9.19 -20.34
C ASP A 137 1.34 8.15 -19.26
N THR A 138 0.48 7.15 -19.07
CA THR A 138 0.74 6.06 -18.12
C THR A 138 0.98 4.76 -18.86
N LEU A 139 2.22 4.29 -18.77
CA LEU A 139 2.70 3.03 -19.30
C LEU A 139 2.55 1.94 -18.24
N THR A 140 2.21 0.72 -18.65
CA THR A 140 2.05 -0.43 -17.75
C THR A 140 2.96 -1.57 -18.18
N ALA A 141 3.70 -2.15 -17.23
CA ALA A 141 4.48 -3.37 -17.42
C ALA A 141 4.02 -4.49 -16.46
N PRO A 142 4.23 -5.78 -16.78
CA PRO A 142 4.07 -6.84 -15.79
C PRO A 142 5.05 -6.65 -14.63
N TYR A 143 4.57 -6.84 -13.39
CA TYR A 143 5.46 -6.85 -12.22
C TYR A 143 6.48 -8.01 -12.34
N ASN A 144 7.71 -7.81 -11.85
CA ASN A 144 8.83 -8.75 -12.00
C ASN A 144 9.31 -9.02 -13.44
N ASP A 145 8.91 -8.23 -14.43
CA ASP A 145 9.40 -8.32 -15.82
C ASP A 145 10.28 -7.13 -16.20
N ILE A 146 11.59 -7.28 -15.97
CA ILE A 146 12.57 -6.24 -16.31
C ILE A 146 12.71 -6.01 -17.82
N SER A 147 12.44 -7.03 -18.65
CA SER A 147 12.57 -6.92 -20.11
C SER A 147 11.48 -6.00 -20.67
N ALA A 148 10.26 -6.11 -20.13
CA ALA A 148 9.17 -5.20 -20.44
C ALA A 148 9.52 -3.75 -20.04
N VAL A 149 10.10 -3.54 -18.85
CA VAL A 149 10.54 -2.21 -18.41
C VAL A 149 11.58 -1.63 -19.36
N LYS A 150 12.62 -2.40 -19.73
CA LYS A 150 13.65 -1.94 -20.69
C LYS A 150 13.04 -1.53 -22.03
N SER A 151 12.14 -2.34 -22.57
CA SER A 151 11.43 -2.05 -23.82
C SER A 151 10.65 -0.73 -23.74
N LEU A 152 9.95 -0.48 -22.63
CA LEU A 152 9.26 0.80 -22.42
C LEU A 152 10.23 1.99 -22.41
N PHE A 153 11.41 1.87 -21.81
CA PHE A 153 12.41 2.94 -21.84
C PHE A 153 13.02 3.15 -23.23
N ASP A 154 13.24 2.08 -23.98
CA ASP A 154 13.74 2.14 -25.35
C ASP A 154 12.74 2.80 -26.31
N ASP A 155 11.46 2.54 -26.13
CA ASP A 155 10.38 3.11 -26.95
C ASP A 155 10.03 4.57 -26.56
N ASN A 156 10.46 5.03 -25.38
CA ASN A 156 10.07 6.33 -24.79
C ASN A 156 11.29 7.11 -24.28
N LYS A 157 12.39 7.11 -25.06
CA LYS A 157 13.67 7.69 -24.67
C LYS A 157 13.54 9.15 -24.27
N GLY A 158 13.91 9.46 -23.03
CA GLY A 158 13.87 10.82 -22.49
C GLY A 158 12.48 11.33 -22.09
N GLU A 159 11.42 10.52 -22.25
CA GLU A 159 10.04 10.93 -21.97
C GLU A 159 9.49 10.41 -20.64
N ILE A 160 10.15 9.43 -20.01
CA ILE A 160 9.72 8.83 -18.75
C ILE A 160 10.24 9.66 -17.57
N ALA A 161 9.31 10.23 -16.81
CA ALA A 161 9.54 10.97 -15.58
C ALA A 161 9.90 10.04 -14.41
N ALA A 162 9.16 8.93 -14.27
CA ALA A 162 9.35 8.03 -13.14
C ALA A 162 8.80 6.62 -13.37
N ILE A 163 9.31 5.69 -12.58
CA ILE A 163 8.71 4.39 -12.30
C ILE A 163 8.09 4.45 -10.91
N ILE A 164 6.82 4.04 -10.77
CA ILE A 164 6.14 3.86 -9.49
C ILE A 164 5.76 2.39 -9.28
N LEU A 165 6.06 1.85 -8.10
CA LEU A 165 5.76 0.46 -7.75
C LEU A 165 5.53 0.26 -6.26
N GLU A 166 4.71 -0.73 -5.92
CA GLU A 166 4.68 -1.33 -4.58
C GLU A 166 5.94 -2.21 -4.44
N PRO A 167 6.84 -1.95 -3.46
CA PRO A 167 8.07 -2.74 -3.34
C PRO A 167 7.80 -4.21 -3.05
N VAL A 168 6.70 -4.50 -2.37
CA VAL A 168 6.04 -5.81 -2.31
C VAL A 168 4.58 -5.56 -2.65
N VAL A 169 4.09 -6.19 -3.72
CA VAL A 169 2.68 -6.01 -4.15
C VAL A 169 1.76 -6.58 -3.07
N GLY A 170 0.68 -5.85 -2.72
CA GLY A 170 -0.30 -6.32 -1.74
C GLY A 170 -1.78 -6.21 -2.17
N ASN A 171 -2.08 -5.41 -3.19
CA ASN A 171 -3.46 -5.11 -3.63
C ASN A 171 -4.03 -6.07 -4.70
N SER A 172 -3.23 -7.01 -5.19
CA SER A 172 -3.65 -7.99 -6.21
C SER A 172 -3.14 -9.40 -5.92
N GLY A 173 -2.85 -9.65 -4.64
CA GLY A 173 -2.13 -10.77 -4.10
C GLY A 173 -0.96 -10.25 -3.27
N PHE A 174 -0.03 -11.14 -2.95
CA PHE A 174 1.22 -10.79 -2.29
C PHE A 174 2.38 -11.34 -3.11
N PHE A 175 3.15 -10.44 -3.74
CA PHE A 175 4.25 -10.81 -4.61
C PHE A 175 5.52 -10.09 -4.18
N PRO A 176 6.49 -10.80 -3.58
CA PRO A 176 7.82 -10.27 -3.37
C PRO A 176 8.48 -9.91 -4.71
N PRO A 177 9.31 -8.86 -4.76
CA PRO A 177 10.09 -8.56 -5.94
C PRO A 177 11.17 -9.64 -6.11
N LYS A 178 11.45 -10.01 -7.36
CA LYS A 178 12.70 -10.72 -7.65
C LYS A 178 13.87 -9.77 -7.42
N PRO A 179 14.94 -10.16 -6.70
CA PRO A 179 16.07 -9.27 -6.43
C PRO A 179 16.62 -8.61 -7.70
N GLU A 180 16.80 -9.39 -8.77
CA GLU A 180 17.31 -8.91 -10.06
C GLU A 180 16.39 -7.90 -10.75
N PHE A 181 15.09 -7.96 -10.49
CA PHE A 181 14.12 -7.02 -11.05
C PHE A 181 14.24 -5.66 -10.37
N LEU A 182 14.33 -5.62 -9.05
CA LEU A 182 14.35 -4.38 -8.30
C LEU A 182 15.69 -3.63 -8.47
N ASP A 183 16.81 -4.37 -8.45
CA ASP A 183 18.14 -3.82 -8.73
C ASP A 183 18.20 -3.21 -10.13
N ALA A 184 17.75 -3.95 -11.14
CA ALA A 184 17.75 -3.47 -12.51
C ALA A 184 16.80 -2.26 -12.71
N THR A 185 15.67 -2.22 -12.00
CA THR A 185 14.73 -1.08 -12.00
C THR A 185 15.37 0.16 -11.36
N ARG A 186 16.16 -0.01 -10.29
CA ARG A 186 16.93 1.10 -9.70
C ARG A 186 18.05 1.56 -10.63
N ASN A 187 18.72 0.65 -11.33
CA ASN A 187 19.81 1.01 -12.24
C ASN A 187 19.29 1.77 -13.47
N ILE A 188 18.23 1.28 -14.13
CA ILE A 188 17.68 1.95 -15.31
C ILE A 188 17.16 3.37 -15.00
N THR A 189 16.57 3.58 -13.83
CA THR A 189 16.11 4.92 -13.40
C THR A 189 17.29 5.86 -13.18
N LYS A 190 18.38 5.39 -12.55
CA LYS A 190 19.61 6.19 -12.40
C LYS A 190 20.25 6.55 -13.74
N GLU A 191 20.38 5.59 -14.65
CA GLU A 191 21.02 5.78 -15.96
C GLU A 191 20.24 6.75 -16.86
N THR A 192 18.91 6.73 -16.78
CA THR A 192 18.03 7.51 -17.68
C THR A 192 17.58 8.84 -17.06
N GLY A 193 17.87 9.07 -15.77
CA GLY A 193 17.39 10.23 -15.02
C GLY A 193 15.89 10.20 -14.71
N ALA A 194 15.21 9.07 -14.88
CA ALA A 194 13.86 8.87 -14.36
C ALA A 194 13.91 8.63 -12.84
N LEU A 195 12.87 9.02 -12.11
CA LEU A 195 12.80 8.81 -10.67
C LEU A 195 12.28 7.40 -10.34
N LEU A 196 12.82 6.78 -9.29
CA LEU A 196 12.23 5.60 -8.68
C LEU A 196 11.33 6.02 -7.51
N ILE A 197 10.06 5.64 -7.58
CA ILE A 197 9.07 5.90 -6.55
C ILE A 197 8.65 4.58 -5.92
N PHE A 198 8.83 4.46 -4.61
CA PHE A 198 8.24 3.38 -3.83
C PHE A 198 6.92 3.81 -3.23
N ASP A 199 5.85 3.10 -3.60
CA ASP A 199 4.59 3.15 -2.89
C ASP A 199 4.64 2.23 -1.67
N GLU A 200 4.95 2.82 -0.53
CA GLU A 200 5.02 2.14 0.76
C GLU A 200 3.79 2.44 1.63
N VAL A 201 2.62 2.68 1.01
CA VAL A 201 1.35 2.82 1.76
C VAL A 201 1.05 1.58 2.59
N MET A 202 1.36 0.40 2.05
CA MET A 202 1.11 -0.88 2.72
C MET A 202 2.36 -1.44 3.41
N THR A 203 3.52 -1.34 2.76
CA THR A 203 4.78 -1.94 3.24
C THR A 203 5.51 -1.08 4.27
N GLY A 204 5.28 0.23 4.26
CA GLY A 204 5.96 1.20 5.13
C GLY A 204 5.67 0.95 6.60
N PHE A 205 6.72 0.88 7.42
CA PHE A 205 6.64 0.55 8.86
C PHE A 205 6.01 -0.82 9.17
N ARG A 206 5.85 -1.67 8.15
CA ARG A 206 5.26 -3.00 8.29
C ARG A 206 6.28 -4.10 8.09
N LEU A 207 7.09 -4.02 7.04
CA LEU A 207 8.11 -5.03 6.78
C LEU A 207 9.31 -4.89 7.73
N ALA A 208 9.77 -3.66 7.89
CA ALA A 208 10.79 -3.23 8.83
C ALA A 208 10.47 -1.80 9.30
N TYR A 209 11.25 -1.27 10.26
CA TYR A 209 11.03 0.09 10.77
C TYR A 209 11.20 1.15 9.69
N GLY A 210 12.18 1.03 8.81
CA GLY A 210 12.33 1.86 7.62
C GLY A 210 11.41 1.48 6.47
N GLY A 211 10.65 0.39 6.57
CA GLY A 211 9.80 -0.15 5.50
C GLY A 211 10.52 -1.11 4.57
N ALA A 212 9.94 -1.35 3.41
CA ALA A 212 10.47 -2.24 2.38
C ALA A 212 11.82 -1.77 1.83
N GLN A 213 12.07 -0.46 1.74
CA GLN A 213 13.38 0.04 1.31
C GLN A 213 14.53 -0.39 2.23
N GLU A 214 14.31 -0.46 3.55
CA GLU A 214 15.28 -1.00 4.50
C GLU A 214 15.38 -2.52 4.34
N TYR A 215 14.23 -3.20 4.31
CA TYR A 215 14.16 -4.66 4.21
C TYR A 215 14.82 -5.21 2.93
N LEU A 216 14.63 -4.53 1.80
CA LEU A 216 15.11 -4.94 0.48
C LEU A 216 16.47 -4.31 0.12
N GLY A 217 16.95 -3.34 0.90
CA GLY A 217 18.22 -2.66 0.65
C GLY A 217 18.23 -1.74 -0.58
N ILE A 218 17.08 -1.17 -0.97
CA ILE A 218 16.96 -0.32 -2.17
C ILE A 218 16.47 1.08 -1.79
N THR A 219 17.24 2.10 -2.14
CA THR A 219 16.89 3.51 -1.91
C THR A 219 16.12 4.11 -3.11
N PRO A 220 14.83 4.43 -2.95
CA PRO A 220 14.07 5.18 -3.98
C PRO A 220 14.39 6.68 -3.92
N ASP A 221 14.02 7.42 -4.98
CA ASP A 221 14.12 8.88 -5.00
C ASP A 221 12.98 9.54 -4.21
N LEU A 222 11.79 8.92 -4.27
CA LEU A 222 10.59 9.34 -3.55
C LEU A 222 9.91 8.10 -2.92
N THR A 223 9.34 8.29 -1.74
CA THR A 223 8.58 7.27 -1.01
C THR A 223 7.21 7.85 -0.64
N ILE A 224 6.17 7.05 -0.87
CA ILE A 224 4.79 7.34 -0.44
C ILE A 224 4.50 6.48 0.80
N ARG A 225 3.80 7.04 1.79
CA ARG A 225 3.43 6.37 3.04
C ARG A 225 1.97 6.58 3.37
N GLY A 226 1.39 5.65 4.13
CA GLY A 226 -0.01 5.68 4.54
C GLY A 226 -0.22 5.32 6.01
N GLY A 227 -1.33 5.79 6.59
CA GLY A 227 -1.73 5.57 7.97
C GLY A 227 -3.06 6.27 8.32
N LEU A 228 -3.51 6.18 9.58
CA LEU A 228 -4.78 6.76 10.05
C LEU A 228 -4.96 8.25 9.64
N PRO A 229 -6.13 8.61 9.06
CA PRO A 229 -6.24 9.29 7.75
C PRO A 229 -5.10 10.29 7.51
N VAL A 230 -3.94 9.74 7.17
CA VAL A 230 -2.73 10.46 6.84
C VAL A 230 -2.07 9.71 5.69
N GLY A 231 -1.80 10.44 4.63
CA GLY A 231 -0.79 10.05 3.66
C GLY A 231 0.45 10.89 3.88
N ALA A 232 1.57 10.44 3.38
CA ALA A 232 2.73 11.28 3.24
C ALA A 232 3.46 10.93 1.95
N TYR A 233 4.17 11.90 1.41
CA TYR A 233 5.22 11.62 0.45
C TYR A 233 6.46 12.41 0.81
N GLY A 234 7.61 11.82 0.54
CA GLY A 234 8.89 12.41 0.86
C GLY A 234 10.02 11.75 0.10
N GLY A 235 11.20 12.32 0.16
CA GLY A 235 12.34 11.81 -0.58
C GLY A 235 13.51 12.80 -0.53
N ARG A 236 14.33 12.76 -1.58
CA ARG A 236 15.47 13.68 -1.73
C ARG A 236 15.03 15.13 -1.67
N ARG A 237 15.83 15.97 -1.00
CA ARG A 237 15.56 17.38 -0.77
C ARG A 237 15.42 18.18 -2.06
N ASP A 238 16.31 17.97 -3.02
CA ASP A 238 16.32 18.68 -4.31
C ASP A 238 15.00 18.48 -5.09
N ILE A 239 14.41 17.29 -5.00
CA ILE A 239 13.10 17.00 -5.59
C ILE A 239 11.99 17.65 -4.76
N MET A 240 12.01 17.48 -3.43
CA MET A 240 10.95 17.94 -2.54
C MET A 240 10.86 19.47 -2.42
N GLU A 241 11.95 20.19 -2.65
CA GLU A 241 11.97 21.67 -2.67
C GLU A 241 11.18 22.26 -3.85
N MET A 242 10.80 21.45 -4.85
CA MET A 242 9.86 21.88 -5.90
C MET A 242 8.44 22.09 -5.36
N VAL A 243 8.07 21.52 -4.20
CA VAL A 243 6.70 21.60 -3.66
C VAL A 243 6.46 22.96 -3.00
N ALA A 244 5.37 23.62 -3.37
CA ALA A 244 4.94 24.88 -2.77
C ALA A 244 4.77 24.75 -1.23
N PRO A 245 5.18 25.75 -0.43
CA PRO A 245 5.64 27.08 -0.86
C PRO A 245 7.14 27.19 -1.18
N ALA A 246 7.94 26.13 -1.05
CA ALA A 246 9.38 26.18 -1.33
C ALA A 246 9.67 26.31 -2.85
N GLY A 247 8.83 25.69 -3.66
CA GLY A 247 8.95 25.70 -5.11
C GLY A 247 7.60 25.86 -5.84
N PRO A 248 7.61 25.74 -7.19
CA PRO A 248 6.48 26.10 -8.03
C PRO A 248 5.36 25.03 -8.10
N MET A 249 5.63 23.78 -7.69
CA MET A 249 4.67 22.68 -7.79
C MET A 249 3.61 22.80 -6.69
N HIS A 250 2.37 23.08 -7.08
CA HIS A 250 1.29 23.25 -6.12
C HIS A 250 0.78 21.91 -5.55
N GLN A 251 0.77 21.82 -4.22
CA GLN A 251 0.01 20.85 -3.44
C GLN A 251 -0.41 21.51 -2.13
N ALA A 252 -1.70 21.44 -1.81
CA ALA A 252 -2.26 21.90 -0.55
C ALA A 252 -3.34 20.92 -0.07
N GLY A 253 -3.67 20.98 1.22
CA GLY A 253 -4.77 20.21 1.80
C GLY A 253 -5.20 20.80 3.14
N THR A 254 -6.49 21.07 3.30
CA THR A 254 -7.05 21.78 4.47
C THR A 254 -6.80 21.04 5.79
N LEU A 255 -6.83 19.71 5.76
CA LEU A 255 -6.66 18.85 6.94
C LEU A 255 -5.30 18.15 6.98
N SER A 256 -4.40 18.49 6.06
CA SER A 256 -3.06 17.92 6.00
C SER A 256 -2.28 18.34 7.24
N GLY A 257 -1.69 17.37 7.93
CA GLY A 257 -0.98 17.64 9.18
C GLY A 257 -1.87 17.87 10.40
N ASN A 258 -3.14 17.44 10.37
CA ASN A 258 -4.04 17.60 11.51
C ASN A 258 -3.47 16.92 12.78
N PRO A 259 -3.62 17.55 13.97
CA PRO A 259 -2.92 17.13 15.18
C PRO A 259 -3.34 15.73 15.63
N LEU A 260 -4.60 15.34 15.42
CA LEU A 260 -5.09 14.00 15.75
C LEU A 260 -4.31 12.91 15.01
N ALA A 261 -4.15 13.06 13.69
CA ALA A 261 -3.39 12.14 12.88
C ALA A 261 -1.90 12.15 13.24
N MET A 262 -1.32 13.34 13.49
CA MET A 262 0.09 13.46 13.88
C MET A 262 0.37 12.74 15.21
N THR A 263 -0.45 12.98 16.24
CA THR A 263 -0.34 12.29 17.54
C THR A 263 -0.48 10.77 17.40
N ALA A 264 -1.46 10.31 16.63
CA ALA A 264 -1.65 8.88 16.38
C ALA A 264 -0.43 8.25 15.67
N GLY A 265 0.14 8.95 14.68
CA GLY A 265 1.36 8.55 13.98
C GLY A 265 2.55 8.44 14.92
N ILE A 266 2.80 9.47 15.75
CA ILE A 266 3.90 9.48 16.73
C ILE A 266 3.83 8.28 17.67
N HIS A 267 2.67 8.01 18.26
CA HIS A 267 2.51 6.87 19.17
C HIS A 267 2.61 5.53 18.45
N THR A 268 2.17 5.44 17.20
CA THR A 268 2.32 4.24 16.37
C THR A 268 3.80 3.96 16.13
N LEU A 269 4.56 4.94 15.64
CA LEU A 269 6.00 4.77 15.38
C LEU A 269 6.79 4.43 16.66
N LYS A 270 6.47 5.06 17.80
CA LYS A 270 7.09 4.70 19.09
C LYS A 270 6.89 3.24 19.48
N ARG A 271 5.71 2.67 19.18
CA ARG A 271 5.41 1.26 19.48
C ARG A 271 6.10 0.32 18.50
N LEU A 272 6.20 0.70 17.24
CA LEU A 272 6.88 -0.08 16.21
C LEU A 272 8.41 -0.06 16.39
N ASN A 273 8.96 0.98 17.00
CA ASN A 273 10.38 1.08 17.32
C ASN A 273 10.78 0.33 18.61
N GLN A 274 9.87 -0.43 19.23
CA GLN A 274 10.23 -1.23 20.40
C GLN A 274 11.04 -2.46 19.96
N PRO A 275 12.11 -2.83 20.68
CA PRO A 275 12.87 -4.06 20.38
C PRO A 275 11.95 -5.29 20.36
N GLY A 276 12.13 -6.18 19.39
CA GLY A 276 11.34 -7.41 19.26
C GLY A 276 10.02 -7.23 18.50
N ALA A 277 9.64 -6.01 18.08
CA ALA A 277 8.36 -5.78 17.41
C ALA A 277 8.26 -6.51 16.07
N TYR A 278 9.29 -6.42 15.22
CA TYR A 278 9.29 -7.05 13.90
C TYR A 278 9.59 -8.55 13.98
N GLU A 279 10.42 -8.97 14.94
CA GLU A 279 10.68 -10.38 15.24
C GLU A 279 9.39 -11.09 15.70
N HIS A 280 8.58 -10.41 16.53
CA HIS A 280 7.26 -10.91 16.91
C HIS A 280 6.34 -11.02 15.70
N LEU A 281 6.24 -9.97 14.86
CA LEU A 281 5.41 -10.00 13.64
C LEU A 281 5.83 -11.11 12.69
N ASP A 282 7.12 -11.28 12.44
CA ASP A 282 7.65 -12.32 11.57
C ASP A 282 7.28 -13.71 12.08
N LYS A 283 7.51 -13.96 13.37
CA LYS A 283 7.17 -15.23 14.02
C LYS A 283 5.69 -15.58 13.89
N ILE A 284 4.79 -14.69 14.33
CA ILE A 284 3.35 -15.01 14.34
C ILE A 284 2.78 -15.14 12.92
N THR A 285 3.32 -14.39 11.96
CA THR A 285 2.84 -14.43 10.57
C THR A 285 3.32 -15.71 9.89
N SER A 286 4.55 -16.13 10.18
CA SER A 286 5.08 -17.42 9.75
C SER A 286 4.21 -18.58 10.25
N GLU A 287 3.96 -18.61 11.56
CA GLU A 287 3.15 -19.66 12.20
C GLU A 287 1.73 -19.70 11.63
N LEU A 288 1.09 -18.54 11.42
CA LEU A 288 -0.23 -18.45 10.82
C LEU A 288 -0.25 -18.98 9.39
N THR A 289 0.68 -18.50 8.56
CA THR A 289 0.72 -18.81 7.13
C THR A 289 0.99 -20.30 6.94
N GLN A 290 2.00 -20.84 7.62
CA GLN A 290 2.33 -22.25 7.55
C GLN A 290 1.18 -23.12 8.08
N GLY A 291 0.55 -22.74 9.19
CA GLY A 291 -0.57 -23.47 9.75
C GLY A 291 -1.78 -23.56 8.81
N ILE A 292 -2.11 -22.47 8.09
CA ILE A 292 -3.19 -22.49 7.09
C ILE A 292 -2.82 -23.40 5.90
N LEU A 293 -1.58 -23.31 5.41
CA LEU A 293 -1.13 -24.16 4.29
C LEU A 293 -1.11 -25.64 4.67
N ASP A 294 -0.67 -25.96 5.89
CA ASP A 294 -0.66 -27.33 6.41
C ASP A 294 -2.08 -27.88 6.59
N ALA A 295 -3.02 -27.06 7.06
CA ALA A 295 -4.45 -27.42 7.14
C ALA A 295 -5.03 -27.73 5.75
N GLY A 296 -4.75 -26.88 4.75
CA GLY A 296 -5.12 -27.12 3.36
C GLY A 296 -4.53 -28.44 2.83
N LYS A 297 -3.25 -28.69 3.06
CA LYS A 297 -2.58 -29.93 2.65
C LYS A 297 -3.20 -31.17 3.31
N LYS A 298 -3.45 -31.11 4.62
CA LYS A 298 -4.07 -32.20 5.40
C LYS A 298 -5.47 -32.55 4.92
N THR A 299 -6.24 -31.56 4.48
CA THR A 299 -7.62 -31.72 3.97
C THR A 299 -7.70 -31.99 2.47
N GLY A 300 -6.55 -32.14 1.78
CA GLY A 300 -6.50 -32.46 0.35
C GLY A 300 -6.84 -31.26 -0.55
N HIS A 301 -6.47 -30.06 -0.12
CA HIS A 301 -6.69 -28.82 -0.85
C HIS A 301 -5.37 -28.23 -1.35
N ALA A 302 -5.26 -28.09 -2.68
CA ALA A 302 -4.19 -27.37 -3.33
C ALA A 302 -4.15 -25.92 -2.84
N MET A 303 -3.08 -25.56 -2.14
CA MET A 303 -2.83 -24.22 -1.64
C MET A 303 -1.34 -23.89 -1.69
N CYS A 304 -1.03 -22.64 -2.04
CA CYS A 304 0.31 -22.08 -1.93
C CYS A 304 0.23 -20.69 -1.31
N GLY A 305 1.31 -20.20 -0.74
CA GLY A 305 1.32 -18.90 -0.08
C GLY A 305 2.69 -18.54 0.45
N GLY A 306 2.74 -17.44 1.16
CA GLY A 306 3.98 -16.94 1.75
C GLY A 306 3.72 -15.74 2.64
N TYR A 307 4.78 -15.31 3.30
CA TYR A 307 4.75 -14.17 4.19
C TYR A 307 6.08 -13.41 4.14
N ILE A 308 6.04 -12.13 4.50
CA ILE A 308 7.20 -11.33 4.86
C ILE A 308 6.79 -10.49 6.06
N SER A 309 7.47 -10.68 7.19
CA SER A 309 7.22 -9.92 8.41
C SER A 309 5.71 -9.92 8.74
N GLY A 310 5.06 -8.76 8.88
CA GLY A 310 3.64 -8.64 9.21
C GLY A 310 2.64 -8.80 8.04
N MET A 311 3.06 -9.28 6.86
CA MET A 311 2.21 -9.48 5.67
C MET A 311 2.22 -10.94 5.23
N PHE A 312 1.08 -11.46 4.79
CA PHE A 312 0.97 -12.82 4.26
C PHE A 312 -0.05 -12.94 3.14
N VAL A 313 -0.03 -14.08 2.45
CA VAL A 313 -1.09 -14.52 1.53
C VAL A 313 -1.17 -16.03 1.52
N PHE A 314 -2.33 -16.53 1.10
CA PHE A 314 -2.51 -17.89 0.63
C PHE A 314 -3.45 -17.87 -0.57
N PHE A 315 -3.24 -18.78 -1.50
CA PHE A 315 -4.02 -18.94 -2.72
C PHE A 315 -4.52 -20.38 -2.81
N PHE A 316 -5.77 -20.56 -3.23
CA PHE A 316 -6.31 -21.89 -3.56
C PHE A 316 -5.86 -22.32 -4.97
N THR A 317 -4.58 -22.69 -5.09
CA THR A 317 -3.91 -23.24 -6.28
C THR A 317 -2.61 -23.95 -5.87
N ASP A 318 -2.07 -24.82 -6.71
CA ASP A 318 -0.81 -25.56 -6.43
C ASP A 318 0.43 -24.64 -6.42
N GLY A 319 0.37 -23.50 -7.10
CA GLY A 319 1.47 -22.54 -7.20
C GLY A 319 2.65 -23.02 -8.08
N PRO A 320 3.78 -22.28 -8.08
CA PRO A 320 3.97 -21.01 -7.37
C PRO A 320 3.20 -19.85 -8.02
N VAL A 321 2.93 -18.80 -7.24
CA VAL A 321 2.28 -17.57 -7.70
C VAL A 321 3.26 -16.40 -7.58
N HIS A 322 3.69 -15.84 -8.71
CA HIS A 322 4.74 -14.80 -8.74
C HIS A 322 4.26 -13.42 -9.22
N ASN A 323 3.05 -13.34 -9.76
CA ASN A 323 2.47 -12.15 -10.34
C ASN A 323 0.95 -12.30 -10.42
N PHE A 324 0.28 -11.23 -10.86
CA PHE A 324 -1.17 -11.20 -10.97
C PHE A 324 -1.73 -12.22 -11.98
N SER A 325 -1.00 -12.54 -13.06
CA SER A 325 -1.43 -13.56 -14.04
C SER A 325 -1.50 -14.95 -13.43
N ASP A 326 -0.54 -15.29 -12.56
CA ASP A 326 -0.58 -16.55 -11.81
C ASP A 326 -1.69 -16.55 -10.77
N ALA A 327 -1.88 -15.44 -10.04
CA ALA A 327 -2.90 -15.34 -9.00
C ALA A 327 -4.32 -15.54 -9.57
N LYS A 328 -4.58 -15.04 -10.80
CA LYS A 328 -5.85 -15.22 -11.52
C LYS A 328 -6.25 -16.69 -11.76
N LYS A 329 -5.31 -17.64 -11.65
CA LYS A 329 -5.56 -19.08 -11.77
C LYS A 329 -6.14 -19.71 -10.48
N SER A 330 -6.24 -18.95 -9.39
CA SER A 330 -6.73 -19.44 -8.10
C SER A 330 -8.24 -19.72 -8.11
N ASP A 331 -8.69 -20.71 -7.34
CA ASP A 331 -10.10 -21.02 -7.14
C ASP A 331 -10.78 -19.98 -6.21
N THR A 332 -11.30 -18.92 -6.81
CA THR A 332 -11.98 -17.83 -6.08
C THR A 332 -13.31 -18.25 -5.47
N ALA A 333 -13.99 -19.26 -6.03
CA ALA A 333 -15.23 -19.78 -5.47
C ALA A 333 -14.96 -20.55 -4.17
N LYS A 334 -13.86 -21.30 -4.14
CA LYS A 334 -13.38 -21.99 -2.93
C LYS A 334 -12.92 -21.00 -1.87
N PHE A 335 -12.16 -19.98 -2.25
CA PHE A 335 -11.82 -18.88 -1.33
C PHE A 335 -13.07 -18.25 -0.72
N ALA A 336 -14.11 -17.96 -1.51
CA ALA A 336 -15.34 -17.37 -1.00
C ALA A 336 -16.14 -18.28 -0.04
N LYS A 337 -16.01 -19.61 -0.16
CA LYS A 337 -16.56 -20.56 0.81
C LYS A 337 -15.72 -20.56 2.09
N PHE A 338 -14.41 -20.70 1.96
CA PHE A 338 -13.47 -20.66 3.08
C PHE A 338 -13.61 -19.36 3.89
N TYR A 339 -13.64 -18.20 3.22
CA TYR A 339 -13.84 -16.89 3.84
C TYR A 339 -15.11 -16.84 4.70
N ARG A 340 -16.24 -17.34 4.19
CA ARG A 340 -17.51 -17.36 4.93
C ARG A 340 -17.44 -18.30 6.15
N GLY A 341 -16.86 -19.48 6.00
CA GLY A 341 -16.65 -20.39 7.14
C GLY A 341 -15.73 -19.77 8.19
N MET A 342 -14.65 -19.11 7.79
CA MET A 342 -13.76 -18.40 8.71
C MET A 342 -14.49 -17.26 9.45
N LEU A 343 -15.39 -16.53 8.78
CA LEU A 343 -16.24 -15.54 9.44
C LEU A 343 -17.17 -16.17 10.49
N GLU A 344 -17.74 -17.35 10.20
CA GLU A 344 -18.60 -18.10 11.15
C GLU A 344 -17.80 -18.54 12.39
N GLU A 345 -16.51 -18.86 12.23
CA GLU A 345 -15.57 -19.14 13.33
C GLU A 345 -15.03 -17.86 14.02
N GLY A 346 -15.48 -16.67 13.60
CA GLY A 346 -15.09 -15.39 14.19
C GLY A 346 -13.75 -14.84 13.72
N VAL A 347 -13.22 -15.32 12.59
CA VAL A 347 -11.99 -14.83 11.95
C VAL A 347 -12.32 -14.00 10.71
N TYR A 348 -11.89 -12.74 10.72
CA TYR A 348 -12.06 -11.84 9.59
C TYR A 348 -10.77 -11.74 8.76
N PHE A 349 -10.77 -12.34 7.57
CA PHE A 349 -9.76 -12.08 6.54
C PHE A 349 -10.19 -10.94 5.61
N ALA A 350 -9.29 -10.51 4.73
CA ALA A 350 -9.68 -9.67 3.62
C ALA A 350 -10.72 -10.42 2.74
N PRO A 351 -11.83 -9.78 2.33
CA PRO A 351 -12.90 -10.43 1.57
C PRO A 351 -12.54 -10.61 0.08
N SER A 352 -11.29 -10.95 -0.23
CA SER A 352 -10.77 -11.13 -1.58
C SER A 352 -9.55 -12.04 -1.57
N GLN A 353 -9.49 -12.96 -2.53
CA GLN A 353 -8.33 -13.83 -2.79
C GLN A 353 -7.09 -13.04 -3.22
N PHE A 354 -7.29 -11.80 -3.68
CA PHE A 354 -6.25 -10.94 -4.24
C PHE A 354 -5.83 -9.83 -3.27
N GLU A 355 -6.09 -9.99 -1.97
CA GLU A 355 -5.65 -9.04 -0.96
C GLU A 355 -4.63 -9.71 -0.04
N ALA A 356 -3.56 -8.99 0.29
CA ALA A 356 -2.67 -9.41 1.35
C ALA A 356 -3.39 -9.44 2.71
N GLY A 357 -3.07 -10.46 3.51
CA GLY A 357 -3.40 -10.53 4.92
C GLY A 357 -2.38 -9.80 5.79
N PHE A 358 -2.82 -9.36 6.97
CA PHE A 358 -1.97 -8.63 7.92
C PHE A 358 -2.08 -9.20 9.32
N THR A 359 -0.94 -9.38 9.97
CA THR A 359 -0.88 -9.55 11.41
C THR A 359 -0.61 -8.21 12.11
N SER A 360 -0.62 -8.24 13.44
CA SER A 360 -0.46 -7.06 14.28
C SER A 360 0.25 -7.43 15.57
N LEU A 361 0.87 -6.44 16.23
CA LEU A 361 1.50 -6.64 17.55
C LEU A 361 0.50 -7.04 18.66
N ALA A 362 -0.81 -7.01 18.39
CA ALA A 362 -1.84 -7.47 19.31
C ALA A 362 -2.16 -8.96 19.16
N HIS A 363 -1.75 -9.60 18.06
CA HIS A 363 -1.92 -11.03 17.88
C HIS A 363 -0.95 -11.79 18.80
N THR A 364 -1.50 -12.74 19.54
CA THR A 364 -0.76 -13.63 20.44
C THR A 364 -0.70 -15.01 19.79
N ALA A 365 0.17 -15.90 20.29
CA ALA A 365 0.22 -17.29 19.83
C ALA A 365 -1.15 -17.98 19.92
N GLU A 366 -1.95 -17.68 20.95
CA GLU A 366 -3.32 -18.21 21.09
C GLU A 366 -4.23 -17.76 19.94
N HIS A 367 -4.19 -16.48 19.53
CA HIS A 367 -4.95 -16.02 18.38
C HIS A 367 -4.56 -16.76 17.10
N ILE A 368 -3.27 -17.03 16.91
CA ILE A 368 -2.76 -17.76 15.74
C ILE A 368 -3.25 -19.21 15.77
N GLN A 369 -3.09 -19.91 16.89
CA GLN A 369 -3.54 -21.30 17.05
C GLN A 369 -5.05 -21.44 16.82
N ARG A 370 -5.86 -20.54 17.38
CA ARG A 370 -7.32 -20.53 17.16
C ARG A 370 -7.68 -20.30 15.69
N THR A 371 -6.95 -19.42 15.01
CA THR A 371 -7.17 -19.14 13.59
C THR A 371 -6.83 -20.35 12.72
N VAL A 372 -5.72 -21.03 13.00
CA VAL A 372 -5.32 -22.25 12.29
C VAL A 372 -6.30 -23.40 12.55
N ALA A 373 -6.76 -23.56 13.79
CA ALA A 373 -7.77 -24.58 14.12
C ALA A 373 -9.11 -24.33 13.41
N ALA A 374 -9.54 -23.07 13.29
CA ALA A 374 -10.69 -22.70 12.49
C ALA A 374 -10.47 -23.02 11.00
N ALA A 375 -9.28 -22.73 10.46
CA ALA A 375 -8.95 -23.05 9.07
C ALA A 375 -8.89 -24.56 8.76
N ASP A 376 -8.54 -25.41 9.73
CA ASP A 376 -8.58 -26.88 9.59
C ASP A 376 -10.02 -27.43 9.61
N LYS A 377 -10.93 -26.72 10.29
CA LYS A 377 -12.34 -27.10 10.44
C LYS A 377 -13.18 -26.73 9.21
N VAL A 378 -12.87 -25.60 8.57
CA VAL A 378 -13.58 -25.01 7.42
C VAL A 378 -13.06 -25.59 6.11
#